data_AF-A0A3P8MBW3-F1
#
_entry.id   AF-A0A3P8MBW3-F1
#
_cell.length_a   1.000
_cell.length_b   1.000
_cell.length_c   1.000
_cell.angle_alpha   90.00
_cell.angle_beta   90.00
_cell.angle_gamma   90.00
#
_symmetry.space_group_name_H-M   'P 1'
#
loop_
_entity.id
_entity.type
_entity.pdbx_description
1 polymer ?
#
loop_
_entity_poly.entity_id
_entity_poly.type
_entity_poly.pdbx_seq_one_letter_code
_entity_poly.pdbx_strand_id
1 'polypeptide(L)'
;MGVSERLPGGCVPSRCVLCGLLMFAAFVHLARLRGFPDAADAAAHAGSAAAYAVIAAMVLLGERWAYLAAALLPAIGQLLGDYRSFAVYGNPIEALDPIVDLLIVPVALYVLWAVGRPEPGAEPRLPVRAGAAPGGSGRDGLELAAVLGGEPRAHHELDLVEDHERQHQQSDGLPGEQDGGHR
;
A
#
# COMPACT_ATOMS: atom_id res chain seq x y z
N MET A 1 -29.27 -14.19 -28.88
CA MET A 1 -29.15 -14.69 -27.50
C MET A 1 -27.86 -15.48 -27.41
N GLY A 2 -26.76 -14.81 -27.11
CA GLY A 2 -25.47 -15.47 -26.85
C GLY A 2 -25.37 -15.74 -25.37
N VAL A 3 -25.38 -17.02 -24.98
CA VAL A 3 -25.11 -17.45 -23.62
C VAL A 3 -23.64 -17.13 -23.36
N SER A 4 -23.35 -15.99 -22.71
CA SER A 4 -22.03 -15.75 -22.13
C SER A 4 -21.82 -16.77 -21.03
N GLU A 5 -21.13 -17.86 -21.35
CA GLU A 5 -20.54 -18.79 -20.40
C GLU A 5 -19.61 -18.00 -19.47
N ARG A 6 -20.15 -17.58 -18.31
CA ARG A 6 -19.33 -17.09 -17.21
C ARG A 6 -18.60 -18.31 -16.67
N LEU A 7 -17.37 -18.53 -17.15
CA LEU A 7 -16.48 -19.54 -16.60
C LEU A 7 -16.36 -19.32 -15.08
N PRO A 8 -16.80 -20.29 -14.26
CA PRO A 8 -16.76 -20.17 -12.80
C PRO A 8 -15.28 -20.19 -12.38
N GLY A 9 -14.78 -19.07 -11.87
CA GLY A 9 -13.41 -18.94 -11.36
C GLY A 9 -12.37 -18.36 -12.32
N GLY A 10 -12.79 -17.69 -13.40
CA GLY A 10 -11.87 -17.01 -14.30
C GLY A 10 -11.10 -15.89 -13.59
N CYS A 11 -9.82 -16.12 -13.27
CA CYS A 11 -8.92 -15.03 -12.97
C CYS A 11 -8.96 -14.04 -14.13
N VAL A 12 -9.25 -12.77 -13.84
CA VAL A 12 -9.21 -11.72 -14.86
C VAL A 12 -7.84 -11.80 -15.54
N PRO A 13 -7.73 -11.95 -16.88
CA PRO A 13 -6.46 -12.21 -17.56
C PRO A 13 -5.34 -11.25 -17.15
N SER A 14 -5.69 -10.00 -16.87
CA SER A 14 -4.77 -8.97 -16.39
C SER A 14 -4.14 -9.27 -15.03
N ARG A 15 -4.86 -9.93 -14.10
CA ARG A 15 -4.29 -10.38 -12.81
C ARG A 15 -3.27 -11.49 -13.01
N CYS A 16 -3.53 -12.42 -13.92
CA CYS A 16 -2.57 -13.47 -14.27
C CYS A 16 -1.30 -12.89 -14.89
N VAL A 17 -1.45 -11.92 -15.79
CA VAL A 17 -0.31 -11.21 -16.39
C VAL A 17 0.50 -10.48 -15.31
N LEU A 18 -0.16 -9.71 -14.43
CA LEU A 18 0.53 -9.01 -13.34
C LEU A 18 1.26 -9.98 -12.40
N CYS A 19 0.60 -11.08 -12.00
CA CYS A 19 1.21 -12.12 -11.19
C CYS A 19 2.43 -12.75 -11.88
N GLY A 20 2.33 -13.02 -13.19
CA GLY A 20 3.44 -13.55 -13.98
C GLY A 20 4.64 -12.60 -14.00
N LEU A 21 4.40 -11.30 -14.19
CA LEU A 21 5.45 -10.28 -14.15
C LEU A 21 6.12 -10.19 -12.77
N LEU A 22 5.33 -10.17 -11.69
CA LEU A 22 5.86 -10.14 -10.32
C LEU A 22 6.70 -11.39 -9.99
N MET A 23 6.24 -12.58 -10.40
CA MET A 23 7.00 -13.81 -10.20
C MET A 23 8.28 -13.84 -11.04
N PHE A 24 8.24 -13.28 -12.25
CA PHE A 24 9.42 -13.13 -13.08
C PHE A 24 10.45 -12.16 -12.46
N ALA A 25 10.01 -11.01 -11.93
CA ALA A 25 10.87 -10.10 -11.18
C ALA A 25 11.51 -10.79 -9.97
N ALA A 26 10.72 -11.53 -9.17
CA ALA A 26 11.24 -12.31 -8.05
C ALA A 26 12.32 -13.30 -8.49
N PHE A 27 12.13 -13.98 -9.63
CA PHE A 27 13.12 -14.88 -10.20
C PHE A 27 14.39 -14.16 -10.63
N VAL A 28 14.29 -12.99 -11.27
CA VAL A 28 15.46 -12.17 -11.66
C VAL A 28 16.27 -11.77 -10.42
N HIS A 29 15.61 -11.32 -9.35
CA HIS A 29 16.28 -11.01 -8.07
C HIS A 29 16.97 -12.24 -7.47
N LEU A 30 16.34 -13.41 -7.52
CA LEU A 30 16.92 -14.65 -7.00
C LEU A 30 18.12 -15.11 -7.85
N ALA A 31 18.03 -14.97 -9.19
CA ALA A 31 19.12 -15.32 -10.09
C ALA A 31 20.36 -14.44 -9.86
N ARG A 32 20.15 -13.16 -9.51
CA ARG A 32 21.22 -12.21 -9.18
C ARG A 32 21.98 -12.55 -7.90
N LEU A 33 21.40 -13.28 -6.95
CA LEU A 33 22.08 -13.69 -5.71
C LEU A 33 23.39 -14.45 -5.95
N ARG A 34 23.54 -15.10 -7.11
CA ARG A 34 24.77 -15.83 -7.46
C ARG A 34 25.94 -14.92 -7.87
N GLY A 35 25.67 -13.66 -8.20
CA GLY A 35 26.65 -12.72 -8.73
C GLY A 35 27.25 -11.78 -7.68
N PHE A 36 26.65 -11.65 -6.49
CA PHE A 36 27.06 -10.65 -5.51
C PHE A 36 28.09 -11.20 -4.51
N PRO A 37 29.26 -10.54 -4.38
CA PRO A 37 30.24 -10.87 -3.35
C PRO A 37 29.87 -10.31 -1.96
N ASP A 38 29.05 -9.25 -1.91
CA ASP A 38 28.65 -8.57 -0.67
C ASP A 38 27.36 -9.16 -0.09
N ALA A 39 27.37 -9.47 1.21
CA ALA A 39 26.23 -10.03 1.92
C ALA A 39 25.05 -9.05 2.06
N ALA A 40 25.31 -7.75 2.15
CA ALA A 40 24.27 -6.73 2.25
C ALA A 40 23.48 -6.61 0.94
N ASP A 41 24.18 -6.58 -0.20
CA ASP A 41 23.55 -6.55 -1.52
C ASP A 41 22.75 -7.85 -1.76
N ALA A 42 23.33 -9.01 -1.40
CA ALA A 42 22.63 -10.29 -1.48
C ALA A 42 21.35 -10.30 -0.62
N ALA A 43 21.39 -9.78 0.62
CA ALA A 43 20.22 -9.68 1.48
C ALA A 43 19.15 -8.77 0.89
N ALA A 44 19.52 -7.63 0.28
CA ALA A 44 18.58 -6.73 -0.38
C ALA A 44 17.87 -7.42 -1.55
N HIS A 45 18.60 -8.13 -2.43
CA HIS A 45 18.00 -8.87 -3.53
C HIS A 45 17.11 -10.02 -3.06
N ALA A 46 17.49 -10.74 -2.00
CA ALA A 46 16.65 -11.78 -1.41
C ALA A 46 15.37 -11.21 -0.81
N GLY A 47 15.46 -10.06 -0.13
CA GLY A 47 14.32 -9.33 0.41
C GLY A 47 13.35 -8.89 -0.69
N SER A 48 13.85 -8.30 -1.78
CA SER A 48 13.03 -7.92 -2.93
C SER A 48 12.36 -9.13 -3.60
N ALA A 49 13.09 -10.24 -3.79
CA ALA A 49 12.52 -11.46 -4.34
C ALA A 49 11.36 -11.98 -3.48
N ALA A 50 11.52 -12.01 -2.16
CA ALA A 50 10.48 -12.41 -1.23
C ALA A 50 9.28 -11.44 -1.27
N ALA A 51 9.53 -10.13 -1.28
CA ALA A 51 8.49 -9.12 -1.37
C ALA A 51 7.65 -9.27 -2.65
N TYR A 52 8.29 -9.46 -3.80
CA TYR A 52 7.59 -9.68 -5.07
C TYR A 52 6.74 -10.96 -5.06
N ALA A 53 7.26 -12.06 -4.51
CA ALA A 53 6.50 -13.30 -4.37
C ALA A 53 5.28 -13.14 -3.45
N VAL A 54 5.41 -12.43 -2.33
CA VAL A 54 4.30 -12.15 -1.43
C VAL A 54 3.24 -11.27 -2.11
N ILE A 55 3.65 -10.20 -2.79
CA ILE A 55 2.72 -9.34 -3.53
C ILE A 55 2.01 -10.13 -4.63
N ALA A 56 2.71 -11.00 -5.36
CA ALA A 56 2.11 -11.88 -6.37
C ALA A 56 1.01 -12.78 -5.77
N ALA A 57 1.28 -13.39 -4.61
CA ALA A 57 0.28 -14.19 -3.90
C ALA A 57 -0.94 -13.34 -3.48
N MET A 58 -0.72 -12.13 -2.95
CA MET A 58 -1.82 -11.23 -2.57
C MET A 58 -2.63 -10.74 -3.79
N VAL A 59 -1.99 -10.52 -4.94
CA VAL A 59 -2.67 -10.20 -6.21
C VAL A 59 -3.57 -11.35 -6.65
N LEU A 60 -3.12 -12.61 -6.49
CA LEU A 60 -3.96 -13.78 -6.78
C LEU A 60 -5.15 -13.90 -5.83
N LEU A 61 -4.98 -13.55 -4.55
CA LEU A 61 -6.06 -13.47 -3.57
C LEU A 61 -7.05 -12.32 -3.87
N GLY A 62 -6.69 -11.41 -4.78
CA GLY A 62 -7.54 -10.31 -5.20
C GLY A 62 -7.51 -9.10 -4.26
N GLU A 63 -6.52 -9.03 -3.36
CA GLU A 63 -6.36 -7.96 -2.40
C GLU A 63 -6.11 -6.61 -3.09
N ARG A 64 -6.96 -5.61 -2.81
CA ARG A 64 -6.85 -4.29 -3.47
C ARG A 64 -5.53 -3.57 -3.20
N TRP A 65 -4.99 -3.75 -1.98
CA TRP A 65 -3.75 -3.15 -1.55
C TRP A 65 -2.53 -3.76 -2.24
N ALA A 66 -2.66 -5.00 -2.73
CA ALA A 66 -1.58 -5.69 -3.44
C ALA A 66 -1.27 -5.03 -4.78
N TYR A 67 -2.28 -4.51 -5.50
CA TYR A 67 -2.04 -3.78 -6.74
C TYR A 67 -1.30 -2.46 -6.50
N LEU A 68 -1.60 -1.77 -5.39
CA LEU A 68 -0.89 -0.55 -5.01
C LEU A 68 0.56 -0.87 -4.61
N ALA A 69 0.77 -1.93 -3.82
CA ALA A 69 2.11 -2.40 -3.47
C ALA A 69 2.92 -2.81 -4.71
N ALA A 70 2.28 -3.50 -5.66
CA ALA A 70 2.89 -3.87 -6.94
C ALA A 70 3.30 -2.66 -7.79
N ALA A 71 2.63 -1.51 -7.66
CA ALA A 71 3.03 -0.29 -8.36
C ALA A 71 4.12 0.50 -7.61
N LEU A 72 4.03 0.57 -6.27
CA LEU A 72 4.94 1.37 -5.47
C LEU A 72 6.30 0.71 -5.26
N LEU A 73 6.33 -0.61 -5.02
CA LEU A 73 7.57 -1.31 -4.71
C LEU A 73 8.60 -1.23 -5.86
N PRO A 74 8.25 -1.51 -7.13
CA PRO A 74 9.19 -1.34 -8.25
C PRO A 74 9.61 0.11 -8.44
N ALA A 75 8.70 1.08 -8.28
CA ALA A 75 9.03 2.49 -8.44
C ALA A 75 10.05 2.96 -7.40
N ILE A 76 9.87 2.55 -6.13
CA ILE A 76 10.83 2.83 -5.06
C ILE A 76 12.14 2.08 -5.31
N GLY A 77 12.06 0.82 -5.75
CA GLY A 77 13.22 0.01 -6.11
C GLY A 77 14.07 0.65 -7.21
N GLN A 78 13.45 1.15 -8.29
CA GLN A 78 14.11 1.90 -9.35
C GLN A 78 14.71 3.21 -8.83
N LEU A 79 13.97 3.99 -8.03
CA LEU A 79 14.48 5.23 -7.44
C LEU A 79 15.72 5.02 -6.56
N LEU A 80 15.76 3.92 -5.80
CA LEU A 80 16.91 3.54 -4.97
C LEU A 80 18.04 2.92 -5.80
N GLY A 81 17.70 2.12 -6.81
CA GLY A 81 18.62 1.33 -7.62
C GLY A 81 19.28 2.08 -8.78
N ASP A 82 18.61 3.08 -9.35
CA ASP A 82 19.11 3.89 -10.46
C ASP A 82 20.39 4.66 -10.10
N TYR A 83 20.60 4.97 -8.82
CA TYR A 83 21.85 5.58 -8.35
C TYR A 83 23.07 4.67 -8.49
N ARG A 84 22.91 3.34 -8.49
CA ARG A 84 24.01 2.38 -8.62
C ARG A 84 24.07 1.70 -10.00
N SER A 85 22.94 1.53 -10.68
CA SER A 85 22.81 0.63 -11.83
C SER A 85 23.26 1.23 -13.17
N PHE A 86 23.11 2.54 -13.39
CA PHE A 86 23.49 3.17 -14.66
C PHE A 86 25.00 3.24 -14.90
N ALA A 87 25.83 3.10 -13.85
CA ALA A 87 27.28 3.22 -13.97
C ALA A 87 27.97 1.93 -14.45
N VAL A 88 27.36 0.75 -14.27
CA VAL A 88 28.01 -0.55 -14.48
C VAL A 88 26.99 -1.61 -14.89
N TYR A 89 26.57 -1.63 -16.17
CA TYR A 89 25.90 -2.82 -16.70
C TYR A 89 26.95 -3.76 -17.31
N GLY A 90 27.22 -4.86 -16.62
CA GLY A 90 28.15 -5.90 -17.07
C GLY A 90 27.45 -7.07 -17.77
N ASN A 91 26.15 -7.26 -17.53
CA ASN A 91 25.40 -8.44 -17.97
C ASN A 91 23.95 -8.10 -18.39
N PRO A 92 23.39 -8.70 -19.47
CA PRO A 92 21.98 -8.51 -19.86
C PRO A 92 20.95 -8.83 -18.75
N ILE A 93 21.26 -9.73 -17.82
CA ILE A 93 20.38 -10.02 -16.66
C ILE A 93 20.23 -8.79 -15.77
N GLU A 94 21.25 -7.94 -15.69
CA GLU A 94 21.17 -6.71 -14.91
C GLU A 94 20.22 -5.70 -15.57
N ALA A 95 20.19 -5.63 -16.90
CA ALA A 95 19.30 -4.74 -17.63
C ALA A 95 17.81 -5.18 -17.57
N LEU A 96 17.53 -6.46 -17.33
CA LEU A 96 16.15 -6.97 -17.27
C LEU A 96 15.35 -6.41 -16.10
N ASP A 97 16.00 -6.17 -14.95
CA ASP A 97 15.33 -5.75 -13.71
C ASP A 97 14.55 -4.43 -13.88
N PRO A 98 15.17 -3.30 -14.29
CA PRO A 98 14.43 -2.06 -14.49
C PRO A 98 13.41 -2.15 -15.63
N ILE A 99 13.62 -3.02 -16.63
CA ILE A 99 12.66 -3.22 -17.72
C ILE A 99 11.40 -3.91 -17.19
N VAL A 100 11.56 -4.96 -16.38
CA VAL A 100 10.44 -5.68 -15.78
C VAL A 100 9.70 -4.77 -14.80
N ASP A 101 10.41 -4.05 -13.95
CA ASP A 101 9.83 -3.08 -13.02
C ASP A 101 9.01 -2.01 -13.74
N LEU A 102 9.55 -1.44 -14.83
CA LEU A 102 8.85 -0.46 -15.66
C LEU A 102 7.58 -1.02 -16.32
N LEU A 103 7.52 -2.32 -16.59
CA LEU A 103 6.31 -2.98 -17.11
C LEU A 103 5.30 -3.30 -16.00
N ILE A 104 5.75 -3.64 -14.79
CA ILE A 104 4.88 -3.96 -13.66
C ILE A 104 4.03 -2.75 -13.28
N VAL A 105 4.63 -1.56 -13.17
CA VAL A 105 3.94 -0.34 -12.71
C VAL A 105 2.67 -0.01 -13.52
N PRO A 106 2.71 0.17 -14.86
CA PRO A 106 1.52 0.50 -15.64
C PRO A 106 0.48 -0.62 -15.62
N VAL A 107 0.90 -1.89 -15.61
CA VAL A 107 -0.03 -3.03 -15.52
C VAL A 107 -0.73 -3.04 -14.17
N ALA A 108 0.00 -2.84 -13.07
CA ALA A 108 -0.54 -2.77 -11.71
C ALA A 108 -1.57 -1.65 -11.56
N LEU A 109 -1.24 -0.44 -12.06
CA LEU A 109 -2.16 0.70 -12.07
C LEU A 109 -3.39 0.46 -12.93
N TYR A 110 -3.22 -0.16 -14.10
CA TYR A 110 -4.34 -0.55 -14.96
C TYR A 110 -5.29 -1.52 -14.25
N VAL A 111 -4.75 -2.57 -13.60
CA VAL A 111 -5.57 -3.55 -12.86
C VAL A 111 -6.27 -2.88 -11.68
N LEU A 112 -5.57 -2.06 -10.90
CA LEU A 112 -6.14 -1.32 -9.78
C LEU A 112 -7.33 -0.47 -10.22
N TRP A 113 -7.16 0.28 -11.31
CA TRP A 113 -8.22 1.12 -11.85
C TRP A 113 -9.38 0.32 -12.44
N ALA A 114 -9.10 -0.77 -13.16
CA ALA A 114 -10.11 -1.63 -13.74
C ALA A 114 -10.99 -2.30 -12.67
N VAL A 115 -10.40 -2.69 -11.53
CA VAL A 115 -11.14 -3.27 -10.39
C VAL A 115 -12.02 -2.23 -9.68
N GLY A 116 -11.65 -0.95 -9.70
CA GLY A 116 -12.40 0.13 -9.06
C GLY A 116 -13.56 0.70 -9.88
N ARG A 117 -13.73 0.30 -11.14
CA ARG A 117 -14.79 0.84 -12.01
C ARG A 117 -16.16 0.28 -11.62
N PRO A 118 -17.15 1.12 -11.27
CA PRO A 118 -18.53 0.67 -11.12
C PRO A 118 -19.06 0.17 -12.48
N GLU A 119 -19.78 -0.94 -12.46
CA GLU A 119 -20.42 -1.51 -13.66
C GLU A 119 -21.29 -0.42 -14.34
N PRO A 120 -21.09 -0.13 -15.63
CA PRO A 120 -21.89 0.85 -16.34
C PRO A 120 -23.34 0.37 -16.42
N GLY A 121 -24.21 0.96 -15.58
CA GLY A 121 -25.62 0.57 -15.43
C GLY A 121 -25.98 0.08 -14.03
N ALA A 122 -25.00 -0.08 -13.12
CA ALA A 122 -25.31 -0.07 -11.70
C ALA A 122 -25.77 1.35 -11.35
N GLU A 123 -27.08 1.57 -11.31
CA GLU A 123 -27.62 2.80 -10.77
C GLU A 123 -26.92 3.07 -9.43
N PRO A 124 -26.49 4.32 -9.16
CA PRO A 124 -26.00 4.67 -7.86
C PRO A 124 -27.14 4.40 -6.91
N ARG A 125 -27.13 3.23 -6.26
CA ARG A 125 -27.94 2.93 -5.10
C ARG A 125 -27.45 3.93 -4.09
N LEU A 126 -28.08 5.11 -4.11
CA LEU A 126 -27.86 6.15 -3.13
C LEU A 126 -27.84 5.41 -1.80
N PRO A 127 -26.78 5.55 -0.98
CA PRO A 127 -26.83 5.02 0.37
C PRO A 127 -28.13 5.59 0.92
N VAL A 128 -29.12 4.73 1.14
CA VAL A 128 -30.40 5.14 1.69
C VAL A 128 -29.98 5.84 2.97
N ARG A 129 -30.07 7.18 2.96
CA ARG A 129 -29.92 7.99 4.15
C ARG A 129 -31.03 7.47 5.03
N ALA A 130 -30.69 6.51 5.90
CA ALA A 130 -31.47 6.14 7.05
C ALA A 130 -31.41 7.36 7.99
N GLY A 131 -32.08 8.42 7.58
CA GLY A 131 -32.24 9.64 8.34
C GLY A 131 -33.58 9.55 9.05
N ALA A 132 -33.50 9.33 10.36
CA ALA A 132 -34.48 9.70 11.41
C ALA A 132 -35.79 8.88 11.46
N ALA A 133 -36.28 8.36 12.60
CA ALA A 133 -35.93 8.38 14.03
C ALA A 133 -36.95 7.44 14.75
N PRO A 134 -37.17 7.43 16.10
CA PRO A 134 -36.34 7.74 17.27
C PRO A 134 -36.31 6.59 18.32
N GLY A 135 -35.44 6.72 19.34
CA GLY A 135 -35.68 6.27 20.72
C GLY A 135 -35.89 4.77 20.99
N GLY A 136 -34.83 4.08 21.40
CA GLY A 136 -34.92 2.74 21.98
C GLY A 136 -33.80 2.49 22.97
N SER A 137 -34.07 2.77 24.24
CA SER A 137 -33.25 2.40 25.38
C SER A 137 -33.16 0.88 25.51
N GLY A 138 -31.95 0.33 25.42
CA GLY A 138 -31.57 -1.04 25.80
C GLY A 138 -30.10 -1.21 25.40
N ARG A 139 -29.09 -1.03 26.26
CA ARG A 139 -28.80 -1.87 27.43
C ARG A 139 -29.24 -3.30 27.14
N ASP A 140 -28.36 -4.04 26.45
CA ASP A 140 -28.16 -5.50 26.50
C ASP A 140 -27.48 -5.96 25.20
N GLY A 141 -26.16 -5.81 25.11
CA GLY A 141 -25.41 -6.23 23.92
C GLY A 141 -23.89 -6.12 24.01
N LEU A 142 -23.36 -5.95 25.23
CA LEU A 142 -21.92 -5.83 25.50
C LEU A 142 -21.21 -7.19 25.60
N GLU A 143 -21.87 -8.30 25.26
CA GLU A 143 -21.34 -9.66 25.53
C GLU A 143 -21.01 -10.51 24.30
N LEU A 144 -20.98 -9.95 23.08
CA LEU A 144 -20.59 -10.71 21.88
C LEU A 144 -19.43 -10.10 21.09
N ALA A 145 -18.63 -9.23 21.72
CA ALA A 145 -17.40 -8.68 21.15
C ALA A 145 -16.12 -9.28 21.77
N ALA A 146 -16.24 -10.12 22.81
CA ALA A 146 -15.11 -10.67 23.55
C ALA A 146 -14.60 -12.04 23.06
N VAL A 147 -15.17 -12.61 21.99
CA VAL A 147 -14.86 -14.00 21.55
C VAL A 147 -14.08 -14.07 20.22
N LEU A 148 -13.84 -12.95 19.53
CA LEU A 148 -12.96 -12.91 18.36
C LEU A 148 -11.88 -11.87 18.57
N GLY A 149 -10.76 -12.29 19.15
CA GLY A 149 -9.58 -11.48 19.45
C GLY A 149 -8.97 -10.83 18.21
N GLY A 150 -9.46 -9.64 17.88
CA GLY A 150 -8.88 -8.73 16.91
C GLY A 150 -8.93 -7.32 17.47
N GLU A 151 -7.87 -6.89 18.15
CA GLU A 151 -7.67 -5.50 18.55
C GLU A 151 -7.53 -4.62 17.30
N PRO A 152 -8.41 -3.60 17.08
CA PRO A 152 -8.16 -2.57 16.10
C PRO A 152 -7.17 -1.55 16.69
N ARG A 153 -5.87 -1.78 16.41
CA ARG A 153 -4.80 -0.83 16.72
C ARG A 153 -4.69 0.20 15.59
N ALA A 154 -4.53 1.47 15.99
CA ALA A 154 -4.11 2.66 15.21
C ALA A 154 -5.20 3.58 14.64
N HIS A 155 -5.85 4.34 15.53
CA HIS A 155 -6.38 5.68 15.22
C HIS A 155 -5.92 6.75 16.25
N HIS A 156 -4.81 6.52 16.97
CA HIS A 156 -4.42 7.35 18.12
C HIS A 156 -3.08 8.11 17.99
N GLU A 157 -2.51 8.22 16.79
CA GLU A 157 -1.27 9.02 16.60
C GLU A 157 -1.49 10.43 16.05
N LEU A 158 -2.70 10.80 15.61
CA LEU A 158 -2.95 12.18 15.11
C LEU A 158 -3.34 13.18 16.20
N ASP A 159 -3.77 12.73 17.38
CA ASP A 159 -4.11 13.64 18.50
C ASP A 159 -2.89 14.13 19.30
N LEU A 160 -1.75 13.43 19.23
CA LEU A 160 -0.55 13.78 20.01
C LEU A 160 0.26 14.92 19.40
N VAL A 161 0.14 15.17 18.09
CA VAL A 161 0.88 16.26 17.42
C VAL A 161 0.17 17.60 17.62
N GLU A 162 -1.17 17.61 17.69
CA GLU A 162 -1.95 18.85 17.81
C GLU A 162 -1.87 19.47 19.22
N ASP A 163 -1.64 18.66 20.26
CA ASP A 163 -1.40 19.16 21.63
C ASP A 163 0.00 19.75 21.84
N HIS A 164 1.00 19.38 21.02
CA HIS A 164 2.35 19.94 21.12
C HIS A 164 2.47 21.35 20.52
N GLU A 165 1.69 21.70 19.49
CA GLU A 165 1.69 23.07 18.95
C GLU A 165 1.05 24.09 19.90
N ARG A 166 0.04 23.68 20.68
CA ARG A 166 -0.64 24.61 21.61
C ARG A 166 0.22 25.03 22.80
N GLN A 167 1.17 24.20 23.23
CA GLN A 167 2.06 24.55 24.34
C GLN A 167 3.09 25.62 23.99
N HIS A 168 3.50 25.75 22.73
CA HIS A 168 4.48 26.78 22.33
C HIS A 168 3.87 28.19 22.22
N GLN A 169 2.58 28.32 21.91
CA GLN A 169 1.95 29.65 21.81
C GLN A 169 1.60 30.28 23.16
N GLN A 170 1.53 29.50 24.25
CA GLN A 170 1.13 30.02 25.56
C GLN A 170 2.29 30.60 26.39
N SER A 171 3.54 30.46 25.95
CA SER A 171 4.72 30.93 26.70
C SER A 171 5.17 32.36 26.37
N ASP A 172 4.61 33.04 25.36
CA ASP A 172 5.03 34.39 24.94
C ASP A 172 4.24 35.53 25.62
N GLY A 173 3.36 35.19 26.56
CA GLY A 173 2.43 36.14 27.20
C GLY A 173 2.71 36.40 28.68
N LEU A 174 3.94 36.70 29.09
CA LEU A 174 4.21 37.26 30.43
C LEU A 174 4.56 38.75 30.33
N PRO A 175 3.72 39.67 30.82
CA PRO A 175 4.05 41.08 30.90
C PRO A 175 5.15 41.28 31.96
N GLY A 176 6.27 41.83 31.51
CA GLY A 176 7.35 42.29 32.37
C GLY A 176 6.88 43.39 33.31
N GLU A 177 6.66 42.98 34.55
CA GLU A 177 6.65 43.80 35.75
C GLU A 177 8.10 44.19 36.08
N GLN A 178 8.41 45.50 36.09
CA GLN A 178 9.55 46.18 36.76
C GLN A 178 9.74 47.57 36.14
N ASP A 179 10.05 48.65 36.83
CA ASP A 179 10.17 48.98 38.26
C ASP A 179 10.28 50.52 38.32
N GLY A 180 9.91 51.09 39.45
CA GLY A 180 9.68 52.52 39.66
C GLY A 180 10.92 53.41 39.58
N GLY A 181 10.70 54.63 39.09
CA GLY A 181 11.61 55.77 39.26
C GLY A 181 11.03 56.77 40.25
N HIS A 182 11.41 56.65 41.53
CA HIS A 182 11.23 57.72 42.52
C HIS A 182 12.40 58.71 42.44
N ARG A 183 12.06 59.99 42.34
CA ARG A 183 12.91 61.14 42.67
C ARG A 183 12.46 61.70 44.03
#